data_AF-A0A7S2KWD1-F1
#
_entry.id   AF-A0A7S2KWD1-F1
#
_cell.length_a   1.000
_cell.length_b   1.000
_cell.length_c   1.000
_cell.angle_alpha   90.00
_cell.angle_beta   90.00
_cell.angle_gamma   90.00
#
_symmetry.space_group_name_H-M   'P 1'
#
loop_
_entity.id
_entity.type
_entity.pdbx_description
1 polymer ?
#
loop_
_entity_poly.entity_id
_entity_poly.type
_entity_poly.pdbx_seq_one_letter_code
_entity_poly.pdbx_strand_id
1 'polypeptide(L)'
;PAVDDRRAPRVAWSAARSETCADGVASAAGGHAASRGSPAAFEPKTPEDAVLALQIALKCADVGHLSLPWSAHLQWVLRLESEFFEQGDHELSLGMEAVSSLMDRSKPGVSHSQGPFFDFITPLFQVLFNAFPGVKPMHDAVLANGDRWRTLEAARAA
;
A
#
# COMPACT_ATOMS: atom_id res chain seq x y z
N PRO A 1 -31.57 -23.73 -1.98
CA PRO A 1 -30.31 -24.53 -1.90
C PRO A 1 -29.15 -23.61 -1.49
N ALA A 2 -28.67 -23.75 -0.26
CA ALA A 2 -27.55 -22.97 0.27
C ALA A 2 -26.25 -23.36 -0.46
N VAL A 3 -25.50 -22.36 -0.94
CA VAL A 3 -24.18 -22.54 -1.53
C VAL A 3 -23.18 -22.69 -0.39
N ASP A 4 -22.54 -23.86 -0.32
CA ASP A 4 -21.54 -24.24 0.68
C ASP A 4 -20.18 -23.60 0.31
N ASP A 5 -19.81 -22.55 1.04
CA ASP A 5 -18.64 -21.69 0.79
C ASP A 5 -17.30 -22.29 1.29
N ARG A 6 -17.17 -23.63 1.28
CA ARG A 6 -16.06 -24.34 1.96
C ARG A 6 -15.07 -25.07 1.06
N ARG A 7 -14.89 -24.65 -0.20
CA ARG A 7 -13.91 -25.28 -1.10
C ARG A 7 -13.04 -24.30 -1.89
N ALA A 8 -12.37 -23.40 -1.18
CA ALA A 8 -11.10 -22.85 -1.68
C ALA A 8 -9.95 -23.72 -1.17
N PRO A 9 -9.04 -24.23 -2.02
CA PRO A 9 -7.90 -25.03 -1.57
C PRO A 9 -6.96 -24.15 -0.74
N ARG A 10 -6.74 -24.55 0.52
CA ARG A 10 -5.72 -23.95 1.39
C ARG A 10 -4.35 -24.28 0.82
N VAL A 11 -3.76 -23.36 0.07
CA VAL A 11 -2.33 -23.35 -0.19
C VAL A 11 -1.61 -23.18 1.15
N ALA A 12 -0.97 -24.27 1.59
CA ALA A 12 -0.20 -24.31 2.82
C ALA A 12 1.09 -23.51 2.62
N TRP A 13 1.17 -22.34 3.26
CA TRP A 13 2.42 -21.59 3.35
C TRP A 13 2.99 -21.73 4.77
N SER A 14 4.18 -22.31 4.87
CA SER A 14 4.94 -22.36 6.12
C SER A 14 5.40 -20.95 6.46
N ALA A 15 4.65 -20.31 7.37
CA ALA A 15 5.10 -19.10 8.04
C ALA A 15 6.38 -19.42 8.81
N ALA A 16 7.48 -18.76 8.43
CA ALA A 16 8.62 -18.60 9.31
C ALA A 16 8.12 -17.86 10.57
N ARG A 17 7.98 -18.60 11.65
CA ARG A 17 7.81 -18.08 13.01
C ARG A 17 9.19 -17.78 13.58
N SER A 18 9.26 -16.67 14.32
CA SER A 18 10.29 -16.16 15.25
C SER A 18 10.85 -14.83 14.73
N GLU A 19 10.77 -13.69 15.42
CA GLU A 19 10.76 -13.45 16.87
C GLU A 19 9.90 -12.24 17.24
N THR A 20 9.18 -12.35 18.36
CA THR A 20 8.59 -11.22 19.07
C THR A 20 9.66 -10.60 19.96
N CYS A 21 10.08 -9.37 19.70
CA CYS A 21 10.74 -8.54 20.71
C CYS A 21 9.67 -7.66 21.36
N ALA A 22 9.12 -8.15 22.47
CA ALA A 22 8.48 -7.31 23.47
C ALA A 22 9.50 -7.10 24.58
N ASP A 23 9.95 -5.86 24.78
CA ASP A 23 10.59 -5.45 26.04
C ASP A 23 10.44 -3.94 26.23
N GLY A 24 9.99 -3.56 27.43
CA GLY A 24 10.44 -2.35 28.11
C GLY A 24 9.63 -1.07 27.94
N VAL A 25 8.60 -0.90 28.77
CA VAL A 25 8.14 0.44 29.20
C VAL A 25 9.20 1.03 30.13
N ALA A 26 9.82 2.14 29.73
CA ALA A 26 10.58 3.01 30.63
C ALA A 26 10.02 4.43 30.56
N SER A 27 9.36 4.84 31.66
CA SER A 27 8.93 6.21 31.90
C SER A 27 10.13 7.04 32.37
N ALA A 28 10.46 8.10 31.64
CA ALA A 28 11.36 9.13 32.11
C ALA A 28 10.67 10.49 31.94
N ALA A 29 10.30 11.09 33.07
CA ALA A 29 9.86 12.46 33.17
C ALA A 29 11.05 13.42 32.97
N GLY A 30 10.77 14.57 32.33
CA GLY A 30 11.58 15.78 32.52
C GLY A 30 12.25 16.34 31.26
N GLY A 31 11.66 17.40 30.71
CA GLY A 31 12.33 18.29 29.75
C GLY A 31 11.35 19.06 28.88
N HIS A 32 10.94 20.25 29.33
CA HIS A 32 10.27 21.23 28.46
C HIS A 32 11.30 21.73 27.44
N ALA A 33 11.46 20.97 26.34
CA ALA A 33 12.22 21.41 25.19
C ALA A 33 11.38 22.45 24.43
N ALA A 34 11.92 23.66 24.34
CA ALA A 34 11.36 24.79 23.61
C ALA A 34 10.82 24.38 22.24
N SER A 35 9.60 24.84 21.93
CA SER A 35 8.93 24.61 20.64
C SER A 35 9.79 25.17 19.51
N ARG A 36 10.61 24.31 18.90
CA ARG A 36 11.17 24.59 17.58
C ARG A 36 9.98 24.63 16.63
N GLY A 37 9.74 25.79 16.03
CA GLY A 37 8.61 26.04 15.15
C GLY A 37 8.42 24.86 14.20
N SER A 38 7.28 24.17 14.35
CA SER A 38 6.88 23.13 13.43
C SER A 38 6.87 23.75 12.02
N PRO A 39 7.38 23.09 10.97
CA PRO A 39 7.18 23.58 9.61
C PRO A 39 5.68 23.85 9.46
N ALA A 40 5.35 25.08 9.06
CA ALA A 40 3.96 25.56 9.10
C ALA A 40 3.10 24.56 8.33
N ALA A 41 2.23 23.86 9.06
CA ALA A 41 1.27 22.94 8.48
C ALA A 41 0.39 23.73 7.50
N PHE A 42 -0.07 23.07 6.44
CA PHE A 42 -0.98 23.66 5.48
C PHE A 42 -2.20 24.26 6.16
N GLU A 43 -2.44 25.54 5.88
CA GLU A 43 -3.62 26.28 6.30
C GLU A 43 -4.43 26.61 5.03
N PRO A 44 -5.65 26.07 4.88
CA PRO A 44 -6.47 26.35 3.71
C PRO A 44 -6.91 27.82 3.72
N LYS A 45 -6.70 28.55 2.61
CA LYS A 45 -7.07 29.96 2.49
C LYS A 45 -8.48 30.14 1.95
N THR A 46 -8.97 29.14 1.22
CA THR A 46 -10.32 29.11 0.66
C THR A 46 -11.01 27.77 0.94
N PRO A 47 -12.34 27.69 0.80
CA PRO A 47 -13.05 26.41 0.85
C PRO A 47 -12.54 25.40 -0.17
N GLU A 48 -12.13 25.86 -1.36
CA GLU A 48 -11.59 25.01 -2.42
C GLU A 48 -10.25 24.39 -2.03
N ASP A 49 -9.38 25.15 -1.35
CA ASP A 49 -8.13 24.64 -0.77
C ASP A 49 -8.40 23.51 0.24
N ALA A 50 -9.41 23.70 1.10
CA ALA A 50 -9.80 22.70 2.08
C ALA A 50 -10.35 21.43 1.41
N VAL A 51 -11.20 21.58 0.39
CA VAL A 51 -11.74 20.46 -0.39
C VAL A 51 -10.62 19.71 -1.10
N LEU A 52 -9.66 20.40 -1.72
CA LEU A 52 -8.53 19.77 -2.39
C LEU A 52 -7.67 18.96 -1.41
N ALA A 53 -7.38 19.50 -0.22
CA ALA A 53 -6.65 18.78 0.81
C ALA A 53 -7.38 17.49 1.25
N LEU A 54 -8.71 17.56 1.41
CA LEU A 54 -9.53 16.39 1.72
C LEU A 54 -9.55 15.37 0.58
N GLN A 55 -9.61 15.81 -0.68
CA GLN A 55 -9.53 14.93 -1.84
C GLN A 55 -8.19 14.19 -1.90
N ILE A 56 -7.08 14.88 -1.67
CA ILE A 56 -5.75 14.27 -1.62
C ILE A 56 -5.67 13.25 -0.48
N ALA A 57 -6.13 13.61 0.72
CA ALA A 57 -6.16 12.70 1.86
C ALA A 57 -7.00 11.45 1.58
N LEU A 58 -8.18 11.61 0.94
CA LEU A 58 -9.04 10.51 0.53
C LEU A 58 -8.35 9.61 -0.50
N LYS A 59 -7.63 10.18 -1.47
CA LYS A 59 -6.87 9.41 -2.46
C LYS A 59 -5.72 8.64 -1.82
N CYS A 60 -4.98 9.23 -0.88
CA CYS A 60 -3.97 8.49 -0.11
C CYS A 60 -4.59 7.35 0.72
N ALA A 61 -5.79 7.56 1.28
CA ALA A 61 -6.48 6.53 2.06
C ALA A 61 -6.92 5.34 1.20
N ASP A 62 -7.38 5.58 -0.03
CA ASP A 62 -7.77 4.57 -1.01
C ASP A 62 -6.62 3.59 -1.32
N VAL A 63 -5.39 4.12 -1.41
CA VAL A 63 -4.16 3.33 -1.58
C VAL A 63 -3.35 3.24 -0.27
N GLY A 64 -4.02 3.31 0.88
CA GLY A 64 -3.34 3.36 2.18
C GLY A 64 -2.51 2.10 2.48
N HIS A 65 -2.83 0.97 1.84
CA HIS A 65 -2.10 -0.29 2.00
C HIS A 65 -0.62 -0.19 1.60
N LEU A 66 -0.23 0.81 0.81
CA LEU A 66 1.16 1.10 0.42
C LEU A 66 2.04 1.51 1.60
N SER A 67 1.44 2.00 2.68
CA SER A 67 2.12 2.45 3.89
C SER A 67 2.13 1.42 5.03
N LEU A 68 1.52 0.26 4.81
CA LEU A 68 1.47 -0.79 5.83
C LEU A 68 2.84 -1.46 6.02
N PRO A 69 3.07 -2.13 7.17
CA PRO A 69 4.21 -3.03 7.32
C PRO A 69 4.26 -4.02 6.16
N TRP A 70 5.47 -4.30 5.67
CA TRP A 70 5.69 -5.07 4.44
C TRP A 70 4.84 -6.33 4.31
N SER A 71 4.73 -7.14 5.37
CA SER A 71 3.98 -8.39 5.34
C SER A 71 2.49 -8.17 5.06
N ALA A 72 1.90 -7.12 5.63
CA ALA A 72 0.50 -6.75 5.38
C ALA A 72 0.33 -6.12 4.00
N HIS A 73 1.23 -5.22 3.61
CA HIS A 73 1.25 -4.64 2.27
C HIS A 73 1.30 -5.72 1.18
N LEU A 74 2.20 -6.69 1.31
CA LEU A 74 2.35 -7.79 0.37
C LEU A 74 1.07 -8.64 0.28
N GLN A 75 0.40 -8.90 1.41
CA GLN A 75 -0.89 -9.60 1.38
C GLN A 75 -1.95 -8.84 0.58
N TRP A 76 -2.00 -7.51 0.68
CA TRP A 76 -2.91 -6.70 -0.13
C TRP A 76 -2.61 -6.81 -1.62
N VAL A 77 -1.33 -6.71 -2.02
CA VAL A 77 -0.92 -6.85 -3.43
C VAL A 77 -1.32 -8.23 -3.98
N LEU A 78 -1.08 -9.30 -3.22
CA LEU A 78 -1.43 -10.66 -3.64
C LEU A 78 -2.94 -10.89 -3.73
N ARG A 79 -3.72 -10.27 -2.84
CA ARG A 79 -5.20 -10.32 -2.91
C ARG A 79 -5.72 -9.60 -4.14
N LEU A 80 -5.18 -8.41 -4.42
CA LEU A 80 -5.54 -7.63 -5.62
C LEU A 80 -5.21 -8.41 -6.90
N GLU A 81 -4.05 -9.06 -6.94
CA GLU A 81 -3.67 -9.92 -8.07
C GLU A 81 -4.63 -11.10 -8.26
N SER A 82 -4.98 -11.79 -7.18
CA SER A 82 -5.97 -12.89 -7.22
C SER A 82 -7.31 -12.39 -7.76
N GLU A 83 -7.80 -11.26 -7.25
CA GLU A 83 -9.07 -10.66 -7.67
C GLU A 83 -9.06 -10.30 -9.16
N PHE A 84 -7.98 -9.70 -9.66
CA PHE A 84 -7.84 -9.37 -11.09
C PHE A 84 -7.84 -10.62 -11.97
N PHE A 85 -7.14 -11.67 -11.55
CA PHE A 85 -7.13 -12.94 -12.28
C PHE A 85 -8.48 -13.67 -12.23
N GLU A 86 -9.21 -13.58 -11.12
CA GLU A 86 -10.57 -14.12 -11.00
C GLU A 86 -11.54 -13.36 -11.90
N GLN A 87 -11.42 -12.02 -11.97
CA GLN A 87 -12.19 -11.21 -12.90
C GLN A 87 -11.90 -11.61 -14.36
N GLY A 88 -10.64 -11.73 -14.75
CA GLY A 88 -10.27 -12.10 -16.13
C GLY A 88 -10.79 -13.49 -16.54
N ASP A 89 -10.73 -14.47 -15.64
CA ASP A 89 -11.32 -15.79 -15.87
C ASP A 89 -12.84 -15.71 -16.07
N HIS A 90 -13.50 -14.86 -15.28
CA HIS A 90 -14.94 -14.65 -15.42
C HIS A 90 -15.28 -13.99 -16.77
N GLU A 91 -14.52 -12.97 -17.19
CA GLU A 91 -14.68 -12.33 -18.50
C GLU A 91 -14.54 -13.34 -19.65
N LEU A 92 -13.55 -14.23 -19.60
CA LEU A 92 -13.40 -15.32 -20.60
C LEU A 92 -14.57 -16.30 -20.57
N SER A 93 -15.07 -16.64 -19.38
CA SER A 93 -16.23 -17.55 -19.25
C SER A 93 -17.51 -16.98 -19.87
N LEU A 94 -17.61 -15.65 -19.96
CA LEU A 94 -18.71 -14.93 -20.60
C LEU A 94 -18.50 -14.75 -22.12
N GLY A 95 -17.39 -15.25 -22.67
CA GLY A 95 -17.07 -15.15 -24.09
C GLY A 95 -16.52 -13.78 -24.53
N MET A 96 -15.99 -12.99 -23.60
CA MET A 96 -15.31 -11.73 -23.96
C MET A 96 -14.02 -12.04 -24.73
N GLU A 97 -13.86 -11.41 -25.90
CA GLU A 97 -12.74 -11.70 -26.82
C GLU A 97 -11.39 -11.16 -26.33
N ALA A 98 -11.40 -10.21 -25.39
CA ALA A 98 -10.20 -9.61 -24.83
C ALA A 98 -10.36 -9.37 -23.33
N VAL A 99 -9.37 -9.84 -22.56
CA VAL A 99 -9.20 -9.57 -21.14
C VAL A 99 -8.09 -8.54 -20.96
N SER A 100 -8.25 -7.63 -20.01
CA SER A 100 -7.22 -6.66 -19.67
C SER A 100 -5.92 -7.36 -19.28
N SER A 101 -4.76 -6.80 -19.66
CA SER A 101 -3.48 -7.47 -19.45
C SER A 101 -3.17 -7.83 -18.00
N LEU A 102 -3.64 -7.03 -17.03
CA LEU A 102 -3.44 -7.29 -15.60
C LEU A 102 -4.39 -8.35 -15.03
N MET A 103 -5.45 -8.66 -15.76
CA MET A 103 -6.48 -9.64 -15.38
C MET A 103 -6.24 -11.01 -16.05
N ASP A 104 -5.33 -11.06 -17.03
CA ASP A 104 -4.94 -12.28 -17.72
C ASP A 104 -3.84 -13.02 -16.94
N ARG A 105 -4.21 -14.13 -16.27
CA ARG A 105 -3.28 -14.95 -15.48
C ARG A 105 -2.17 -15.63 -16.29
N SER A 106 -2.24 -15.62 -17.62
CA SER A 106 -1.14 -16.09 -18.47
C SER A 106 -0.03 -15.04 -18.64
N LYS A 107 -0.28 -13.80 -18.19
CA LYS A 107 0.64 -12.67 -18.23
C LYS A 107 1.15 -12.32 -16.82
N PRO A 108 2.21 -11.50 -16.71
CA PRO A 108 2.65 -10.99 -15.41
C PRO A 108 1.53 -10.20 -14.71
N GLY A 109 1.21 -10.59 -13.48
CA GLY A 109 0.22 -9.90 -12.66
C GLY A 109 0.75 -8.59 -12.05
N VAL A 110 -0.09 -7.94 -11.25
CA VAL A 110 0.24 -6.64 -10.62
C VAL A 110 1.48 -6.70 -9.73
N SER A 111 1.83 -7.87 -9.17
CA SER A 111 3.03 -8.05 -8.33
C SER A 111 4.35 -7.88 -9.10
N HIS A 112 4.32 -7.91 -10.44
CA HIS A 112 5.50 -7.78 -11.30
C HIS A 112 5.84 -6.33 -11.68
N SER A 113 4.98 -5.37 -11.37
CA SER A 113 5.12 -3.97 -11.78
C SER A 113 4.91 -2.99 -10.62
N GLN A 114 5.26 -3.43 -9.40
CA GLN A 114 5.08 -2.62 -8.20
C GLN A 114 6.08 -1.46 -8.15
N GLY A 115 7.34 -1.65 -8.51
CA GLY A 115 8.35 -0.57 -8.54
C GLY A 115 7.89 0.65 -9.35
N PRO A 116 7.54 0.49 -10.64
CA PRO A 116 6.99 1.57 -11.45
C PRO A 116 5.67 2.17 -10.90
N PHE A 117 4.81 1.34 -10.29
CA PHE A 117 3.60 1.84 -9.64
C PHE A 117 3.92 2.74 -8.43
N PHE A 118 4.91 2.37 -7.62
CA PHE A 118 5.39 3.20 -6.52
C PHE A 118 5.99 4.52 -7.02
N ASP A 119 6.75 4.51 -8.12
CA ASP A 119 7.27 5.75 -8.74
C ASP A 119 6.15 6.69 -9.16
N PHE A 120 5.06 6.13 -9.70
CA PHE A 120 3.88 6.89 -10.11
C PHE A 120 3.09 7.47 -8.93
N ILE A 121 2.92 6.71 -7.83
CA ILE A 121 2.04 7.10 -6.72
C ILE A 121 2.73 7.90 -5.60
N THR A 122 4.05 7.76 -5.44
CA THR A 122 4.82 8.46 -4.38
C THR A 122 4.62 9.99 -4.38
N PRO A 123 4.53 10.70 -5.52
CA PRO A 123 4.25 12.13 -5.54
C PRO A 123 2.96 12.51 -4.79
N LEU A 124 1.92 11.66 -4.80
CA LEU A 124 0.68 11.91 -4.07
C LEU A 124 0.91 11.94 -2.55
N PHE A 125 1.67 10.98 -2.03
CA PHE A 125 2.03 10.92 -0.60
C PHE A 125 3.00 12.04 -0.21
N GLN A 126 3.90 12.45 -1.11
CA GLN A 126 4.79 13.58 -0.89
C GLN A 126 4.02 14.90 -0.76
N VAL A 127 3.01 15.13 -1.61
CA VAL A 127 2.13 16.30 -1.52
C VAL A 127 1.38 16.32 -0.19
N LEU A 128 0.83 15.17 0.23
CA LEU A 128 0.15 15.08 1.53
C LEU A 128 1.11 15.33 2.70
N PHE A 129 2.33 14.80 2.65
CA PHE A 129 3.35 15.02 3.68
C PHE A 129 3.78 16.49 3.77
N ASN A 130 3.97 17.15 2.63
CA ASN A 130 4.31 18.58 2.59
C ASN A 130 3.21 19.43 3.24
N ALA A 131 1.93 19.07 3.01
CA ALA A 131 0.80 19.79 3.61
C ALA A 131 0.63 19.45 5.10
N PHE A 132 0.80 18.18 5.48
CA PHE A 132 0.55 17.70 6.83
C PHE A 132 1.76 16.91 7.34
N PRO A 133 2.79 17.58 7.89
CA PRO A 133 4.03 16.92 8.34
C PRO A 133 3.82 15.78 9.36
N GLY A 134 2.69 15.77 10.08
CA GLY A 134 2.30 14.69 10.99
C GLY A 134 2.13 13.33 10.33
N VAL A 135 1.94 13.27 9.00
CA VAL A 135 1.82 11.99 8.26
C VAL A 135 3.18 11.39 7.86
N LYS A 136 4.30 11.95 8.35
CA LYS A 136 5.66 11.46 8.04
C LYS A 136 5.82 9.93 8.14
N PRO A 137 5.29 9.23 9.17
CA PRO A 137 5.45 7.77 9.25
C PRO A 137 4.83 7.04 8.05
N MET A 138 3.68 7.52 7.56
CA MET A 138 3.00 6.96 6.39
C MET A 138 3.82 7.19 5.12
N HIS A 139 4.34 8.42 4.95
CA HIS A 139 5.19 8.78 3.82
C HIS A 139 6.48 7.94 3.77
N ASP A 140 7.20 7.85 4.88
CA ASP A 140 8.42 7.06 4.97
C ASP A 140 8.18 5.57 4.68
N ALA A 141 7.05 5.02 5.14
CA ALA A 141 6.68 3.63 4.88
C ALA A 141 6.40 3.36 3.40
N VAL A 142 5.76 4.29 2.69
CA VAL A 142 5.55 4.18 1.23
C VAL A 142 6.89 4.15 0.49
N LEU A 143 7.83 5.03 0.86
CA LEU A 143 9.17 5.03 0.26
C LEU A 143 9.90 3.71 0.52
N ALA A 144 9.90 3.23 1.77
CA ALA A 144 10.57 1.99 2.15
C ALA A 144 9.99 0.76 1.42
N ASN A 145 8.67 0.68 1.27
CA ASN A 145 8.03 -0.40 0.51
C ASN A 145 8.37 -0.30 -0.99
N GLY A 146 8.40 0.90 -1.56
CA GLY A 146 8.83 1.12 -2.95
C GLY A 146 10.26 0.68 -3.21
N ASP A 147 11.21 1.04 -2.33
CA ASP A 147 12.60 0.60 -2.41
C ASP A 147 12.74 -0.92 -2.34
N ARG A 148 11.92 -1.54 -1.48
CA ARG A 148 11.91 -2.99 -1.33
C ARG A 148 11.41 -3.69 -2.60
N TRP A 149 10.36 -3.18 -3.24
CA TRP A 149 9.90 -3.71 -4.53
C TRP A 149 10.96 -3.58 -5.62
N ARG A 150 11.57 -2.41 -5.76
CA ARG A 150 12.67 -2.19 -6.73
C ARG A 150 13.82 -3.18 -6.51
N THR A 151 14.17 -3.46 -5.26
CA THR A 151 15.19 -4.46 -4.90
C THR A 151 14.79 -5.87 -5.34
N LEU A 152 13.54 -6.26 -5.09
CA LEU A 152 13.02 -7.59 -5.48
C LEU A 152 12.93 -7.74 -7.00
N GLU A 153 12.52 -6.70 -7.71
CA GLU A 153 12.43 -6.68 -9.17
C GLU A 153 13.83 -6.77 -9.82
N ALA A 154 14.80 -6.00 -9.30
CA ALA A 154 16.19 -6.10 -9.74
C ALA A 154 16.76 -7.50 -9.52
N ALA A 155 16.48 -8.13 -8.37
CA ALA A 155 16.91 -9.50 -8.08
C ALA A 155 16.24 -10.56 -8.97
N ARG A 156 15.02 -10.32 -9.47
CA ARG A 156 14.33 -11.20 -10.44
C ARG A 156 14.89 -11.08 -11.86
N ALA A 157 15.50 -9.94 -12.19
CA ALA A 157 16.05 -9.66 -13.50
C ALA A 157 17.51 -10.12 -13.67
N ALA A 158 18.20 -10.44 -12.57
CA ALA A 158 19.56 -10.96 -12.52
C ALA A 158 19.60 -12.49 -12.66
#